data_AF-A0A949N7N8-F1
#
_entry.id   AF-A0A949N7N8-F1
#
_cell.length_a   1.000
_cell.length_b   1.000
_cell.length_c   1.000
_cell.angle_alpha   90.00
_cell.angle_beta   90.00
_cell.angle_gamma   90.00
#
_symmetry.space_group_name_H-M   'P 1'
#
loop_
_entity.id
_entity.type
_entity.pdbx_description
1 polymer ?
#
loop_
_entity_poly.entity_id
_entity_poly.type
_entity_poly.pdbx_seq_one_letter_code
_entity_poly.pdbx_strand_id
1 'polypeptide(L)'
;MTDKRCDGCGKPGGHVRIHQSNGSEFRELWLCGSCARLIGAEQSLPAFGPTVGELLGTLAGDAGTRACPNCGTRFKQIRQTGQVGCAECYQVFSNRIQLLLSQMGLIDPHAGRYPNRLASYRRLFVDRVAMKDDLEAALGREDYEHAAELRDRIRMMEDTDNDG
;
A
#
# COMPACT_ATOMS: atom_id res chain seq x y z
N MET A 1 -49.71 -11.17 -13.45
CA MET A 1 -48.36 -10.92 -12.92
C MET A 1 -48.44 -9.78 -11.93
N THR A 2 -48.20 -10.06 -10.65
CA THR A 2 -48.42 -9.11 -9.56
C THR A 2 -47.30 -8.07 -9.58
N ASP A 3 -47.62 -6.85 -10.01
CA ASP A 3 -46.66 -5.75 -10.17
C ASP A 3 -46.27 -5.21 -8.78
N LYS A 4 -45.27 -5.86 -8.15
CA LYS A 4 -44.81 -5.48 -6.83
C LYS A 4 -44.15 -4.09 -6.90
N ARG A 5 -44.48 -3.24 -5.93
CA ARG A 5 -43.90 -1.90 -5.82
C ARG A 5 -42.52 -1.99 -5.17
N CYS A 6 -41.66 -1.05 -5.53
CA CYS A 6 -40.34 -0.92 -4.93
C CYS A 6 -40.46 -0.36 -3.51
N ASP A 7 -39.97 -1.09 -2.50
CA ASP A 7 -39.99 -0.65 -1.10
C ASP A 7 -39.08 0.57 -0.84
N GLY A 8 -38.09 0.81 -1.71
CA GLY A 8 -37.17 1.95 -1.58
C GLY A 8 -37.72 3.28 -2.12
N CYS A 9 -38.51 3.26 -3.20
CA CYS A 9 -39.00 4.50 -3.84
C CYS A 9 -40.52 4.53 -4.10
N GLY A 10 -41.24 3.46 -3.76
CA GLY A 10 -42.70 3.35 -3.93
C GLY A 10 -43.20 3.18 -5.37
N LYS A 11 -42.30 3.19 -6.37
CA LYS A 11 -42.66 3.07 -7.80
C LYS A 11 -43.02 1.61 -8.17
N PRO A 12 -43.93 1.38 -9.14
CA PRO A 12 -44.16 0.04 -9.70
C PRO A 12 -42.88 -0.48 -10.37
N GLY A 13 -42.65 -1.80 -10.35
CA GLY A 13 -41.47 -2.43 -10.95
C GLY A 13 -40.40 -2.91 -9.97
N GLY A 14 -40.77 -3.34 -8.77
CA GLY A 14 -39.89 -4.05 -7.84
C GLY A 14 -39.67 -5.51 -8.31
N HIS A 15 -38.50 -5.80 -8.89
CA HIS A 15 -38.16 -7.11 -9.46
C HIS A 15 -36.95 -7.77 -8.77
N VAL A 16 -36.18 -7.02 -7.98
CA VAL A 16 -35.03 -7.54 -7.24
C VAL A 16 -35.43 -7.83 -5.81
N ARG A 17 -35.31 -9.10 -5.38
CA ARG A 17 -35.62 -9.55 -4.02
C ARG A 17 -34.35 -9.62 -3.18
N ILE A 18 -34.34 -8.95 -2.03
CA ILE A 18 -33.22 -8.95 -1.10
C ILE A 18 -33.71 -9.41 0.29
N HIS A 19 -32.94 -10.29 0.92
CA HIS A 19 -33.11 -10.66 2.32
C HIS A 19 -32.12 -9.88 3.17
N GLN A 20 -32.60 -9.01 4.06
CA GLN A 20 -31.75 -8.34 5.04
C GLN A 20 -31.90 -9.02 6.41
N SER A 21 -30.77 -9.34 7.04
CA SER A 21 -30.67 -9.90 8.38
C SER A 21 -30.10 -8.84 9.34
N ASN A 22 -30.94 -8.27 10.18
CA ASN A 22 -30.48 -7.42 11.29
C ASN A 22 -30.57 -8.25 12.58
N GLY A 23 -29.50 -8.98 12.90
CA GLY A 23 -29.47 -9.88 14.04
C GLY A 23 -30.39 -11.10 13.83
N SER A 24 -31.46 -11.21 14.62
CA SER A 24 -32.37 -12.36 14.65
C SER A 24 -33.63 -12.23 13.78
N GLU A 25 -33.89 -11.06 13.19
CA GLU A 25 -35.04 -10.84 12.31
C GLU A 25 -34.61 -10.76 10.84
N PHE A 26 -35.34 -11.48 9.98
CA PHE A 26 -35.17 -11.45 8.53
C PHE A 26 -36.33 -10.69 7.90
N ARG A 27 -36.02 -9.71 7.04
CA ARG A 27 -37.03 -8.99 6.24
C ARG A 27 -36.78 -9.17 4.76
N GLU A 28 -37.86 -9.40 4.03
CA GLU A 28 -37.86 -9.48 2.57
C GLU A 28 -38.21 -8.12 1.96
N LEU A 29 -37.35 -7.61 1.08
CA LEU A 29 -37.52 -6.34 0.38
C LEU A 29 -37.60 -6.58 -1.13
N TRP A 30 -38.51 -5.88 -1.79
CA TRP A 30 -38.68 -5.84 -3.25
C TRP A 30 -38.25 -4.48 -3.77
N LEU A 31 -37.18 -4.44 -4.57
CA LEU A 31 -36.61 -3.20 -5.08
C LEU A 31 -36.59 -3.17 -6.60
N CYS A 32 -36.72 -1.98 -7.17
CA CYS A 32 -36.42 -1.75 -8.58
C CYS A 32 -34.90 -1.70 -8.81
N GLY A 33 -34.45 -1.90 -10.05
CA GLY A 33 -33.02 -1.95 -10.38
C GLY A 33 -32.21 -0.75 -9.89
N SER A 34 -32.76 0.48 -9.89
CA SER A 34 -32.06 1.66 -9.37
C SER A 34 -31.90 1.63 -7.85
N CYS A 35 -32.95 1.26 -7.10
CA CYS A 35 -32.86 1.14 -5.64
C CYS A 35 -32.00 -0.05 -5.19
N ALA A 36 -32.05 -1.17 -5.91
CA ALA A 36 -31.21 -2.33 -5.64
C ALA A 36 -29.72 -2.01 -5.82
N ARG A 37 -29.38 -1.21 -6.84
CA ARG A 37 -28.02 -0.69 -7.07
C ARG A 37 -27.55 0.24 -5.94
N LEU A 38 -28.44 1.10 -5.47
CA LEU A 38 -28.14 2.04 -4.40
C LEU A 38 -27.87 1.34 -3.05
N ILE A 39 -28.50 0.18 -2.84
CA ILE A 39 -28.33 -0.66 -1.64
C ILE A 39 -27.19 -1.70 -1.82
N GLY A 40 -26.56 -1.77 -2.99
CA GLY A 40 -25.36 -2.59 -3.22
C GLY A 40 -25.64 -4.07 -3.51
N ALA A 41 -26.81 -4.42 -4.06
CA ALA A 41 -27.18 -5.80 -4.38
C ALA A 41 -26.65 -6.31 -5.74
N GLU A 42 -25.79 -5.57 -6.41
CA GLU A 42 -25.07 -6.02 -7.60
C GLU A 42 -23.67 -6.44 -7.14
N GLN A 43 -23.55 -7.71 -6.71
CA GLN A 43 -22.24 -8.30 -6.41
C GLN A 43 -21.45 -8.49 -7.70
N SER A 44 -20.75 -7.43 -8.08
CA SER A 44 -19.51 -7.45 -8.85
C SER A 44 -18.67 -6.27 -8.37
N LEU A 45 -17.96 -6.48 -7.26
CA LEU A 45 -16.94 -5.61 -6.68
C LEU A 45 -15.92 -5.14 -7.76
N PRO A 46 -15.27 -3.96 -7.61
CA PRO A 46 -14.57 -3.57 -6.39
C PRO A 46 -15.37 -2.60 -5.50
N ALA A 47 -15.12 -2.77 -4.20
CA ALA A 47 -15.76 -2.12 -3.08
C ALA A 47 -15.84 -0.59 -3.18
N PHE A 48 -17.07 -0.06 -3.16
CA PHE A 48 -17.32 1.31 -2.71
C PHE A 48 -17.56 1.31 -1.21
N GLY A 49 -16.46 1.11 -0.49
CA GLY A 49 -16.28 1.46 0.90
C GLY A 49 -14.78 1.64 1.09
N PRO A 50 -14.32 2.73 1.72
CA PRO A 50 -12.88 2.91 1.96
C PRO A 50 -12.37 1.65 2.64
N THR A 51 -11.35 1.02 2.05
CA THR A 51 -10.66 -0.11 2.68
C THR A 51 -10.21 0.30 4.07
N VAL A 52 -9.95 -0.66 4.98
CA VAL A 52 -9.44 -0.34 6.31
C VAL A 52 -8.19 0.58 6.21
N GLY A 53 -7.36 0.41 5.19
CA GLY A 53 -6.23 1.32 4.90
C GLY A 53 -6.62 2.72 4.44
N GLU A 54 -7.75 2.89 3.77
CA GLU A 54 -8.27 4.19 3.30
C GLU A 54 -9.05 4.92 4.40
N LEU A 55 -9.77 4.19 5.26
CA LEU A 55 -10.35 4.70 6.50
C LEU A 55 -9.26 5.10 7.51
N LEU A 56 -8.24 4.25 7.70
CA LEU A 56 -7.10 4.54 8.56
C LEU A 56 -6.28 5.73 8.03
N GLY A 57 -6.14 5.86 6.71
CA GLY A 57 -5.53 7.04 6.07
C GLY A 57 -6.36 8.33 6.16
N THR A 58 -7.64 8.22 6.51
CA THR A 58 -8.54 9.38 6.73
C THR A 58 -8.60 9.77 8.21
N LEU A 59 -8.48 8.80 9.13
CA LEU A 59 -8.46 9.00 10.59
C LEU A 59 -7.08 9.41 11.11
N ALA A 60 -6.00 8.92 10.49
CA ALA A 60 -4.66 9.45 10.66
C ALA A 60 -4.52 10.71 9.81
N GLY A 61 -4.94 11.84 10.38
CA GLY A 61 -5.08 13.17 9.76
C GLY A 61 -4.23 13.50 8.53
N ASP A 62 -4.92 14.12 7.55
CA ASP A 62 -4.37 15.03 6.54
C ASP A 62 -3.53 14.46 5.38
N ALA A 63 -3.96 13.33 4.82
CA ALA A 63 -3.23 12.73 3.70
C ALA A 63 -3.78 13.00 2.28
N GLY A 64 -5.04 13.39 2.07
CA GLY A 64 -5.63 13.49 0.72
C GLY A 64 -5.52 14.86 0.03
N THR A 65 -5.14 15.91 0.76
CA THR A 65 -5.39 17.31 0.37
C THR A 65 -4.17 18.07 -0.14
N ARG A 66 -2.94 17.62 0.18
CA ARG A 66 -1.72 18.30 -0.28
C ARG A 66 -1.57 18.18 -1.80
N ALA A 67 -1.53 19.34 -2.44
CA ALA A 67 -1.21 19.50 -3.85
C ALA A 67 0.28 19.88 -3.98
N CYS A 68 0.90 19.54 -5.10
CA CYS A 68 2.23 20.03 -5.41
C CYS A 68 2.20 21.58 -5.45
N PRO A 69 3.13 22.28 -4.76
CA PRO A 69 3.15 23.74 -4.75
C PRO A 69 3.48 24.34 -6.13
N ASN A 70 4.11 23.57 -7.02
CA ASN A 70 4.56 24.01 -8.33
C ASN A 70 3.49 23.79 -9.43
N CYS A 71 2.96 22.58 -9.56
CA CYS A 71 2.01 22.23 -10.63
C CYS A 71 0.59 21.87 -10.17
N GLY A 72 0.32 21.93 -8.86
CA GLY A 72 -1.02 21.68 -8.30
C GLY A 72 -1.48 20.21 -8.31
N THR A 73 -0.67 19.29 -8.85
CA THR A 73 -1.03 17.86 -8.93
C THR A 73 -1.19 17.27 -7.54
N ARG A 74 -2.29 16.54 -7.32
CA ARG A 74 -2.57 15.87 -6.04
C ARG A 74 -2.15 14.41 -6.08
N PHE A 75 -1.81 13.86 -4.92
CA PHE A 75 -1.43 12.45 -4.81
C PHE A 75 -2.50 11.48 -5.35
N LYS A 76 -3.79 11.82 -5.21
CA LYS A 76 -4.90 11.00 -5.76
C LYS A 76 -4.81 10.85 -7.28
N GLN A 77 -4.42 11.91 -8.00
CA GLN A 77 -4.24 11.87 -9.46
C GLN A 77 -3.03 11.00 -9.83
N ILE A 78 -1.93 11.09 -9.08
CA ILE A 78 -0.74 10.24 -9.27
C ILE A 78 -1.10 8.77 -9.06
N ARG A 79 -1.89 8.44 -8.01
CA ARG A 79 -2.33 7.06 -7.75
C ARG A 79 -3.25 6.50 -8.84
N GLN A 80 -4.09 7.34 -9.46
CA GLN A 80 -5.00 6.91 -10.52
C GLN A 80 -4.33 6.79 -11.90
N THR A 81 -3.40 7.71 -12.21
CA THR A 81 -2.76 7.79 -13.54
C THR A 81 -1.41 7.09 -13.60
N GLY A 82 -0.77 6.86 -12.45
CA GLY A 82 0.61 6.39 -12.36
C GLY A 82 1.67 7.43 -12.78
N GLN A 83 1.27 8.68 -13.05
CA GLN A 83 2.17 9.72 -13.57
C GLN A 83 2.35 10.88 -12.59
N VAL A 84 3.58 11.37 -12.47
CA VAL A 84 3.95 12.56 -11.70
C VAL A 84 3.93 13.79 -12.61
N GLY A 85 3.41 14.93 -12.13
CA GLY A 85 3.19 16.12 -12.95
C GLY A 85 4.46 16.94 -13.23
N CYS A 86 5.35 17.09 -12.25
CA CYS A 86 6.64 17.79 -12.38
C CYS A 86 7.70 17.16 -11.46
N ALA A 87 8.96 17.60 -11.55
CA ALA A 87 10.05 17.08 -10.72
C ALA A 87 9.77 17.23 -9.20
N GLU A 88 9.14 18.34 -8.81
CA GLU A 88 8.83 18.65 -7.42
C GLU A 88 7.71 17.78 -6.85
N CYS A 89 6.86 17.19 -7.71
CA CYS A 89 5.89 16.18 -7.27
C CYS A 89 6.58 14.97 -6.65
N TYR A 90 7.74 14.56 -7.18
CA TYR A 90 8.46 13.42 -6.63
C TYR A 90 9.01 13.73 -5.23
N GLN A 91 9.46 14.95 -4.98
CA GLN A 91 9.96 15.38 -3.67
C GLN A 91 8.84 15.47 -2.64
N VAL A 92 7.71 16.07 -3.01
CA VAL A 92 6.57 16.29 -2.11
C VAL A 92 5.85 14.98 -1.75
N PHE A 93 5.79 14.02 -2.69
CA PHE A 93 5.07 12.76 -2.50
C PHE A 93 5.99 11.53 -2.39
N SER A 94 7.31 11.72 -2.25
CA SER A 94 8.35 10.67 -2.27
C SER A 94 7.99 9.47 -1.39
N ASN A 95 7.71 9.71 -0.11
CA ASN A 95 7.42 8.65 0.87
C ASN A 95 6.20 7.80 0.46
N ARG A 96 5.20 8.40 -0.18
CA ARG A 96 4.00 7.67 -0.60
C ARG A 96 4.15 7.00 -1.95
N ILE A 97 4.93 7.60 -2.85
CA ILE A 97 5.31 6.95 -4.10
C ILE A 97 6.12 5.69 -3.78
N GLN A 98 7.07 5.78 -2.84
CA GLN A 98 7.78 4.61 -2.33
C GLN A 98 6.81 3.58 -1.74
N LEU A 99 5.90 3.97 -0.84
CA LEU A 99 4.91 3.02 -0.29
C LEU A 99 4.02 2.37 -1.37
N LEU A 100 3.61 3.11 -2.40
CA LEU A 100 2.86 2.54 -3.52
C LEU A 100 3.70 1.53 -4.31
N LEU A 101 4.96 1.87 -4.61
CA LEU A 101 5.88 0.98 -5.30
C LEU A 101 6.15 -0.29 -4.47
N SER A 102 6.23 -0.18 -3.15
CA SER A 102 6.47 -1.35 -2.27
C SER A 102 5.28 -2.29 -2.28
N GLN A 103 4.06 -1.74 -2.20
CA GLN A 103 2.82 -2.51 -2.28
C GLN A 103 2.64 -3.21 -3.63
N MET A 104 3.13 -2.61 -4.70
CA MET A 104 3.11 -3.22 -6.04
C MET A 104 4.27 -4.21 -6.27
N GLY A 105 5.16 -4.40 -5.29
CA GLY A 105 6.35 -5.24 -5.43
C GLY A 105 7.41 -4.67 -6.36
N LEU A 106 7.35 -3.37 -6.70
CA LEU A 106 8.33 -2.68 -7.53
C LEU A 106 9.51 -2.11 -6.73
N ILE A 107 9.50 -2.20 -5.41
CA ILE A 107 10.72 -1.99 -4.62
C ILE A 107 11.45 -3.34 -4.52
N ASP A 108 12.14 -3.68 -5.59
CA ASP A 108 13.48 -4.22 -5.42
C ASP A 108 14.39 -2.98 -5.45
N PRO A 109 15.25 -2.71 -4.46
CA PRO A 109 16.29 -1.70 -4.59
C PRO A 109 17.21 -2.11 -5.74
N HIS A 110 16.81 -1.83 -6.97
CA HIS A 110 17.63 -1.99 -8.15
C HIS A 110 18.78 -0.99 -8.03
N ALA A 111 19.87 -1.41 -7.40
CA ALA A 111 21.12 -0.66 -7.26
C ALA A 111 21.87 -0.49 -8.61
N GLY A 112 21.22 -0.84 -9.72
CA GLY A 112 21.83 -0.91 -11.05
C GLY A 112 22.80 -2.09 -11.20
N ARG A 113 23.43 -2.17 -12.37
CA ARG A 113 24.50 -3.16 -12.61
C ARG A 113 25.76 -2.65 -11.94
N TYR A 114 26.22 -3.35 -10.90
CA TYR A 114 27.45 -3.00 -10.22
C TYR A 114 28.64 -3.07 -11.20
N PRO A 115 29.44 -1.99 -11.36
CA PRO A 115 30.54 -1.99 -12.33
C PRO A 115 31.56 -3.08 -12.02
N ASN A 116 31.94 -3.89 -13.01
CA ASN A 116 32.90 -4.99 -12.82
C ASN A 116 34.24 -4.53 -12.22
N ARG A 117 34.67 -3.28 -12.50
CA ARG A 117 35.90 -2.71 -11.93
C ARG A 117 35.83 -2.49 -10.41
N LEU A 118 34.63 -2.37 -9.87
CA LEU A 118 34.41 -2.19 -8.43
C LEU A 118 34.02 -3.51 -7.75
N ALA A 119 33.88 -4.62 -8.50
CA ALA A 119 33.42 -5.93 -8.01
C ALA A 119 34.16 -6.40 -6.75
N SER A 120 35.47 -6.19 -6.69
CA SER A 120 36.32 -6.48 -5.53
C SER A 120 35.92 -5.68 -4.29
N TYR A 121 35.53 -4.43 -4.45
CA TYR A 121 35.13 -3.53 -3.37
C TYR A 121 33.65 -3.69 -2.94
N ARG A 122 32.89 -4.59 -3.58
CA ARG A 122 31.48 -4.84 -3.23
C ARG A 122 31.35 -5.28 -1.78
N ARG A 123 32.24 -6.15 -1.32
CA ARG A 123 32.27 -6.65 0.06
C ARG A 123 32.41 -5.49 1.06
N LEU A 124 33.28 -4.53 0.75
CA LEU A 124 33.59 -3.38 1.59
C LEU A 124 32.47 -2.33 1.66
N PHE A 125 31.86 -1.99 0.53
CA PHE A 125 30.92 -0.87 0.47
C PHE A 125 29.46 -1.28 0.54
N VAL A 126 29.10 -2.49 0.08
CA VAL A 126 27.72 -2.95 0.02
C VAL A 126 27.47 -3.97 1.13
N ASP A 127 28.21 -5.07 1.14
CA ASP A 127 27.92 -6.18 2.05
C ASP A 127 28.20 -5.78 3.51
N ARG A 128 29.28 -5.02 3.77
CA ARG A 128 29.58 -4.48 5.11
C ARG A 128 28.49 -3.54 5.63
N VAL A 129 27.96 -2.66 4.79
CA VAL A 129 26.93 -1.70 5.20
C VAL A 129 25.65 -2.45 5.53
N ALA A 130 25.23 -3.38 4.67
CA ALA A 130 24.08 -4.24 4.94
C ALA A 130 24.22 -5.03 6.25
N MET A 131 25.38 -5.64 6.51
CA MET A 131 25.59 -6.39 7.76
C MET A 131 25.58 -5.49 9.02
N LYS A 132 25.95 -4.21 8.90
CA LYS A 132 25.83 -3.26 10.02
C LYS A 132 24.39 -2.89 10.30
N ASP A 133 23.59 -2.68 9.26
CA ASP A 133 22.16 -2.41 9.39
C ASP A 133 21.44 -3.64 10.00
N ASP A 134 21.79 -4.85 9.55
CA ASP A 134 21.27 -6.11 10.10
C ASP A 134 21.66 -6.31 11.57
N LEU A 135 22.88 -5.92 11.95
CA LEU A 135 23.36 -5.96 13.33
C LEU A 135 22.52 -5.04 14.24
N GLU A 136 22.26 -3.81 13.81
CA GLU A 136 21.43 -2.86 14.55
C GLU A 136 19.99 -3.36 14.67
N ALA A 137 19.45 -3.97 13.60
CA ALA A 137 18.14 -4.60 13.61
C ALA A 137 18.07 -5.85 14.52
N ALA A 138 19.14 -6.65 14.62
CA ALA A 138 19.22 -7.79 15.54
C ALA A 138 19.26 -7.33 17.00
N LEU A 139 20.06 -6.29 17.31
CA LEU A 139 20.10 -5.68 18.64
C LEU A 139 18.75 -5.08 19.04
N GLY A 140 18.05 -4.40 18.12
CA GLY A 140 16.71 -3.87 18.36
C GLY A 140 15.63 -4.94 18.60
N ARG A 141 15.87 -6.17 18.15
CA ARG A 141 15.01 -7.34 18.39
C ARG A 141 15.46 -8.19 19.60
N GLU A 142 16.48 -7.75 20.33
CA GLU A 142 17.10 -8.48 21.44
C GLU A 142 17.66 -9.86 21.05
N ASP A 143 17.98 -10.05 19.76
CA ASP A 143 18.59 -11.28 19.25
C ASP A 143 20.11 -11.19 19.35
N TYR A 144 20.61 -11.42 20.57
CA TYR A 144 22.03 -11.26 20.89
C TYR A 144 22.94 -12.33 20.26
N GLU A 145 22.39 -13.53 19.99
CA GLU A 145 23.13 -14.61 19.34
C GLU A 145 23.43 -14.23 17.89
N HIS A 146 22.41 -13.83 17.15
CA HIS A 146 22.59 -13.39 15.77
C HIS A 146 23.43 -12.10 15.67
N ALA A 147 23.27 -11.17 16.61
CA ALA A 147 24.11 -9.98 16.68
C ALA A 147 25.60 -10.32 16.90
N ALA A 148 25.91 -11.33 17.71
CA ALA A 148 27.29 -11.78 17.91
C ALA A 148 27.88 -12.37 16.62
N GLU A 149 27.13 -13.21 15.91
CA GLU A 149 27.55 -13.78 14.62
C GLU A 149 27.84 -12.68 13.57
N LEU A 150 26.93 -11.71 13.44
CA LEU A 150 27.09 -10.59 12.51
C LEU A 150 28.32 -9.74 12.84
N ARG A 151 28.54 -9.45 14.13
CA ARG A 151 29.72 -8.69 14.59
C ARG A 151 31.03 -9.41 14.25
N ASP A 152 31.10 -10.71 14.52
CA ASP A 152 32.30 -11.49 14.27
C ASP A 152 32.56 -11.60 12.76
N ARG A 153 31.50 -11.71 11.94
CA ARG A 153 31.60 -11.71 10.48
C ARG A 153 32.07 -10.38 9.89
N ILE A 154 31.61 -9.26 10.46
CA ILE A 154 32.09 -7.92 10.09
C ILE A 154 33.58 -7.79 10.39
N ARG A 155 34.02 -8.24 11.57
CA ARG A 155 35.44 -8.19 11.97
C ARG A 155 36.32 -9.03 11.04
N MET A 156 35.90 -10.25 10.71
CA MET A 156 36.64 -11.10 9.78
C MET A 156 36.83 -10.45 8.41
N MET A 157 35.81 -9.75 7.89
CA MET A 157 35.95 -9.03 6.63
C MET A 157 36.93 -7.85 6.74
N GLU A 158 36.85 -7.07 7.83
CA GLU A 158 37.77 -5.94 8.07
C GLU A 158 39.23 -6.40 8.23
N ASP A 159 39.46 -7.55 8.87
CA ASP A 159 40.80 -8.11 9.06
C ASP A 159 41.39 -8.60 7.73
N THR A 160 40.61 -9.29 6.89
CA THR A 160 41.08 -9.78 5.58
C THR A 160 41.45 -8.67 4.61
N ASP A 161 40.88 -7.48 4.79
CA ASP A 161 41.11 -6.33 3.91
C ASP A 161 42.30 -5.46 4.39
N ASN A 162 42.74 -5.57 5.64
CA ASN A 162 43.86 -4.79 6.19
C ASN A 162 45.24 -5.45 5.95
N ASP A 163 45.26 -6.72 5.54
CA ASP A 163 46.44 -7.51 5.20
C ASP A 163 46.77 -7.55 3.69
N GLY A 164 46.07 -6.75 2.85
CA GLY A 164 46.24 -6.66 1.40
C GLY A 164 46.61 -5.27 0.90
#